data_AF-A0A7V3U619-F1
#
_entry.id   AF-A0A7V3U619-F1
#
_cell.length_a   1.000
_cell.length_b   1.000
_cell.length_c   1.000
_cell.angle_alpha   90.00
_cell.angle_beta   90.00
_cell.angle_gamma   90.00
#
_symmetry.space_group_name_H-M   'P 1'
#
loop_
_entity.id
_entity.type
_entity.pdbx_description
1 polymer ?
#
loop_
_entity_poly.entity_id
_entity_poly.type
_entity_poly.pdbx_seq_one_letter_code
_entity_poly.pdbx_strand_id
1 'polypeptide(L)' 'NIPSNSNATIPPEAPAVESIKLIDYDFATYGATDTRERLLSRWDKEVKPGN' A
#
# COMPACT_ATOMS: atom_id res chain seq x y z
N ASN A 1 13.02 3.23 8.60
CA ASN A 1 11.60 3.58 8.79
C ASN A 1 11.35 4.98 8.23
N ILE A 2 10.23 5.22 7.55
CA ILE A 2 9.82 6.57 7.10
C ILE A 2 8.78 7.09 8.10
N PRO A 3 9.03 8.20 8.81
CA PRO A 3 8.06 8.73 9.76
C PRO A 3 6.89 9.41 9.04
N SER A 4 5.67 9.25 9.56
CA SER A 4 4.48 9.96 9.07
C SER A 4 4.32 11.38 9.66
N ASN A 5 5.01 11.68 10.77
CA ASN A 5 5.06 13.02 11.35
C ASN A 5 6.10 13.87 10.61
N SER A 6 5.67 14.97 10.02
CA SER A 6 6.53 15.89 9.26
C SER A 6 7.63 16.55 10.10
N ASN A 7 7.48 16.63 11.42
CA ASN A 7 8.47 17.23 12.32
C ASN A 7 9.50 16.21 12.85
N ALA A 8 9.39 14.94 12.48
CA ALA A 8 10.32 13.92 12.94
C ALA A 8 11.65 14.00 12.18
N THR A 9 12.75 13.77 12.88
CA THR A 9 14.06 13.63 12.25
C THR A 9 14.08 12.39 11.35
N ILE A 10 14.39 12.57 10.08
CA ILE A 10 14.52 11.48 9.12
C ILE A 10 15.86 10.75 9.37
N PRO A 11 15.86 9.43 9.60
CA PRO A 11 17.10 8.67 9.75
C PRO A 11 17.95 8.69 8.47
N PRO A 12 19.29 8.75 8.54
CA PRO A 12 20.15 8.77 7.34
C PRO A 12 19.99 7.55 6.43
N GLU A 13 19.60 6.40 6.98
CA GLU A 13 19.36 5.16 6.25
C GLU A 13 17.96 5.06 5.63
N ALA A 14 17.08 6.03 5.90
CA ALA A 14 15.77 6.07 5.29
C ALA A 14 15.87 6.42 3.79
N PRO A 15 15.03 5.82 2.94
CA PRO A 15 15.04 6.15 1.51
C PRO A 15 14.53 7.57 1.28
N ALA A 16 15.08 8.26 0.28
CA ALA A 16 14.63 9.58 -0.15
C ALA A 16 13.30 9.47 -0.90
N VAL A 17 12.19 9.71 -0.21
CA VAL A 17 10.82 9.51 -0.72
C VAL A 17 10.56 10.32 -1.99
N GLU A 18 11.14 11.51 -2.10
CA GLU A 18 11.01 12.43 -3.24
C GLU A 18 11.61 11.85 -4.53
N SER A 19 12.52 10.89 -4.41
CA SER A 19 13.14 10.21 -5.55
C SER A 19 12.35 8.98 -6.02
N ILE A 20 11.33 8.56 -5.27
CA ILE A 20 10.56 7.34 -5.54
C ILE A 20 9.32 7.69 -6.37
N LYS A 21 9.10 6.95 -7.46
CA LYS A 21 7.87 7.05 -8.24
C LYS A 21 6.71 6.38 -7.50
N LEU A 22 5.98 7.17 -6.73
CA LEU A 22 4.81 6.72 -5.99
C LEU A 22 3.52 6.92 -6.79
N ILE A 23 2.56 6.02 -6.58
CA ILE A 23 1.17 6.24 -6.99
C ILE A 23 0.46 7.04 -5.91
N ASP A 24 -0.56 7.80 -6.30
CA ASP A 24 -1.53 8.36 -5.35
C ASP A 24 -2.49 7.24 -4.94
N TYR A 25 -2.22 6.59 -3.79
CA TYR A 25 -2.99 5.43 -3.35
C TYR A 25 -4.35 5.88 -2.83
N ASP A 26 -5.43 5.46 -3.52
CA ASP A 26 -6.80 5.77 -3.12
C ASP A 26 -7.23 4.94 -1.90
N PHE A 27 -6.97 5.48 -0.70
CA PHE A 27 -7.38 4.86 0.56
C PHE A 27 -8.90 4.77 0.73
N ALA A 28 -9.68 5.67 0.11
CA ALA A 28 -11.13 5.66 0.25
C ALA A 28 -11.72 4.42 -0.43
N THR A 29 -11.27 4.13 -1.65
CA THR A 29 -11.71 2.94 -2.38
C THR A 29 -11.11 1.66 -1.80
N TYR A 30 -9.78 1.60 -1.65
CA TYR A 30 -9.10 0.35 -1.30
C TYR A 30 -9.06 0.04 0.20
N GLY A 31 -9.42 1.00 1.05
CA GLY A 31 -9.64 0.80 2.48
C GLY A 31 -11.05 0.29 2.83
N ALA A 32 -11.99 0.30 1.89
CA ALA A 32 -13.36 -0.13 2.11
C ALA A 32 -13.50 -1.67 2.15
N THR A 33 -14.38 -2.16 3.03
CA THR A 33 -14.60 -3.61 3.26
C THR A 33 -15.06 -4.32 1.98
N ASP A 34 -16.01 -3.74 1.25
CA ASP A 34 -16.56 -4.29 0.01
C ASP A 34 -15.48 -4.47 -1.08
N THR A 35 -14.59 -3.48 -1.22
CA THR A 35 -13.47 -3.53 -2.16
C THR A 35 -12.47 -4.59 -1.74
N ARG A 36 -12.15 -4.70 -0.44
CA ARG A 36 -11.29 -5.76 0.09
C ARG A 36 -11.86 -7.15 -0.23
N GLU A 37 -13.12 -7.40 0.09
CA GLU A 37 -13.77 -8.70 -0.14
C GLU A 37 -13.77 -9.09 -1.63
N ARG A 38 -14.12 -8.15 -2.51
CA ARG A 38 -14.11 -8.34 -3.96
C ARG A 38 -12.71 -8.71 -4.48
N LEU A 39 -11.67 -7.99 -4.05
CA LEU A 39 -10.29 -8.22 -4.49
C LEU A 39 -9.77 -9.58 -4.03
N LEU A 40 -10.03 -9.94 -2.77
CA LEU A 40 -9.63 -11.24 -2.22
C LEU A 40 -10.33 -12.39 -2.95
N SER A 41 -11.65 -12.32 -3.13
CA SER A 41 -12.40 -13.35 -3.85
C SER A 41 -11.92 -13.53 -5.29
N ARG A 42 -11.53 -12.43 -5.95
CA ARG A 42 -10.98 -12.48 -7.29
C ARG A 42 -9.59 -13.14 -7.32
N TRP A 43 -8.71 -12.80 -6.37
CA TRP A 43 -7.39 -13.41 -6.27
C TRP A 43 -7.47 -14.93 -6.06
N ASP A 44 -8.37 -15.38 -5.17
CA ASP A 44 -8.60 -16.80 -4.92
C ASP A 44 -9.05 -17.55 -6.17
N LYS A 45 -9.85 -16.90 -7.04
CA LYS A 45 -10.39 -17.50 -8.28
C LYS A 45 -9.41 -17.50 -9.43
N GLU A 46 -8.65 -16.42 -9.61
CA GLU A 46 -7.91 -16.16 -10.85
C GLU A 46 -6.39 -16.38 -10.71
N VAL A 47 -5.84 -16.23 -9.50
CA VAL A 47 -4.39 -16.11 -9.31
C VAL A 47 -3.83 -17.23 -8.44
N LYS A 48 -4.51 -17.57 -7.35
CA LYS A 48 -4.01 -18.60 -6.42
C LYS A 48 -3.93 -19.95 -7.16
N PRO A 49 -2.74 -20.57 -7.24
CA PRO A 49 -2.66 -21.94 -7.72
C PRO A 49 -3.45 -22.83 -6.78
N GLY A 50 -4.41 -23.58 -7.31
CA GLY A 50 -5.06 -24.66 -6.56
C GLY A 50 -4.00 -25.70 -6.20
N ASN A 51 -3.86 -26.02 -4.92
CA ASN A 51 -3.21 -27.25 -4.51
C ASN A 51 -4.13 -28.43 -4.81
#